data_AF-A0A183SJX2-F1
#
_entry.id   AF-A0A183SJX2-F1
#
_cell.length_a   1.000
_cell.length_b   1.000
_cell.length_c   1.000
_cell.angle_alpha   90.00
_cell.angle_beta   90.00
_cell.angle_gamma   90.00
#
_symmetry.space_group_name_H-M   'P 1'
#
loop_
_entity.id
_entity.type
_entity.pdbx_description
1 polymer ?
#
loop_
_entity_poly.entity_id
_entity_poly.type
_entity_poly.pdbx_seq_one_letter_code
_entity_poly.pdbx_strand_id
1 'polypeptide(L)'
;MNTFITRILRSKTTPGLQQICYRFQSRVDVWMRFIWFSRALGRHMSVVRLWDRLLQVHGRTDPRLWAAAAAFHLDQGARAQARSALGQLSVERRALARAKRKVVRLRKVPSCSAESAALRLETKHLQSLRESLGRATRITWDRTLLRGLREARRLLTQGLAFNENSAFLLLELLKCEASAADFFRERVLLRRQQATAEHVVVPSSKRDRSVIRSEQTDRDDATAFAGCKSMALFSVPVEDQLSSSSLAILSLARPITLAFSKAKLWFFCCVWP
;
A
#
# COMPACT_ATOMS: atom_id res chain seq x y z
N MET A 1 10.94 -27.55 21.12
CA MET A 1 10.19 -26.26 21.11
C MET A 1 9.79 -25.78 19.70
N ASN A 2 10.71 -25.68 18.73
CA ASN A 2 10.42 -25.11 17.39
C ASN A 2 9.19 -25.71 16.66
N THR A 3 9.04 -27.04 16.67
CA THR A 3 7.93 -27.75 16.00
C THR A 3 6.54 -27.39 16.54
N PHE A 4 6.43 -27.12 17.84
CA PHE A 4 5.16 -26.79 18.50
C PHE A 4 4.66 -25.39 18.10
N ILE A 5 5.57 -24.40 18.06
CA ILE A 5 5.27 -23.04 17.61
C ILE A 5 4.82 -23.05 16.15
N THR A 6 5.49 -23.80 15.25
CA THR A 6 5.04 -23.93 13.86
C THR A 6 3.69 -24.65 13.69
N ARG A 7 3.32 -25.59 14.59
CA ARG A 7 2.01 -26.25 14.57
C ARG A 7 0.89 -25.29 15.00
N ILE A 8 1.11 -24.50 16.05
CA ILE A 8 0.15 -23.48 16.51
C ILE A 8 0.04 -22.30 15.52
N LEU A 9 1.14 -21.92 14.87
CA LEU A 9 1.11 -20.90 13.81
C LEU A 9 0.30 -21.33 12.57
N ARG A 10 0.21 -22.63 12.29
CA ARG A 10 -0.57 -23.17 11.16
C ARG A 10 -2.06 -23.32 11.43
N SER A 11 -2.50 -23.42 12.70
CA SER A 11 -3.94 -23.41 12.98
C SER A 11 -4.51 -22.00 12.75
N LYS A 12 -5.71 -21.92 12.17
CA LYS A 12 -6.33 -20.63 11.80
C LYS A 12 -6.76 -19.78 13.01
N THR A 13 -6.52 -20.24 14.23
CA THR A 13 -7.13 -19.75 15.48
C THR A 13 -6.34 -18.63 16.15
N THR A 14 -6.90 -17.42 16.06
CA THR A 14 -6.50 -16.20 16.79
C THR A 14 -6.24 -16.37 18.31
N PRO A 15 -7.00 -17.16 19.10
CA PRO A 15 -6.78 -17.23 20.56
C PRO A 15 -5.42 -17.78 20.99
N GLY A 16 -4.88 -18.82 20.33
CA GLY A 16 -3.59 -19.40 20.69
C GLY A 16 -2.42 -18.42 20.50
N LEU A 17 -2.51 -17.54 19.49
CA LEU A 17 -1.52 -16.51 19.21
C LEU A 17 -1.45 -15.44 20.31
N GLN A 18 -2.60 -15.08 20.91
CA GLN A 18 -2.63 -14.12 22.01
C GLN A 18 -2.01 -14.71 23.28
N GLN A 19 -2.31 -15.97 23.62
CA GLN A 19 -1.76 -16.65 24.79
C GLN A 19 -0.22 -16.72 24.76
N ILE A 20 0.39 -16.95 23.58
CA ILE A 20 1.86 -16.95 23.45
C ILE A 20 2.44 -15.55 23.69
N CYS A 21 1.82 -14.50 23.14
CA CYS A 21 2.30 -13.12 23.35
C CYS A 21 2.17 -12.66 24.82
N TYR A 22 1.11 -13.08 25.53
CA TYR A 22 1.00 -12.86 26.98
C TYR A 22 2.04 -13.68 27.78
N ARG A 23 2.23 -14.96 27.44
CA ARG A 23 3.18 -15.84 28.16
C ARG A 23 4.64 -15.44 27.98
N PHE A 24 4.99 -14.84 26.83
CA PHE A 24 6.34 -14.37 26.52
C PHE A 24 6.38 -12.85 26.33
N GLN A 25 5.63 -12.12 27.16
CA GLN A 25 5.46 -10.67 27.05
C GLN A 25 6.78 -9.90 27.02
N SER A 26 7.80 -10.33 27.76
CA SER A 26 9.15 -9.71 27.81
C SER A 26 10.01 -9.92 26.55
N ARG A 27 9.64 -10.85 25.65
CA ARG A 27 10.49 -11.30 24.54
C ARG A 27 10.12 -10.60 23.22
N VAL A 28 10.70 -9.43 22.96
CA VAL A 28 10.47 -8.62 21.75
C VAL A 28 10.68 -9.43 20.46
N ASP A 29 11.66 -10.34 20.44
CA ASP A 29 11.94 -11.25 19.32
C ASP A 29 10.72 -12.13 18.93
N VAL A 30 9.93 -12.55 19.93
CA VAL A 30 8.70 -13.33 19.73
C VAL A 30 7.62 -12.46 19.08
N TRP A 31 7.40 -11.24 19.60
CA TRP A 31 6.44 -10.28 19.03
C TRP A 31 6.78 -9.93 17.57
N MET A 32 8.04 -9.64 17.27
CA MET A 32 8.48 -9.29 15.92
C MET A 32 8.29 -10.43 14.91
N ARG A 33 8.54 -11.68 15.32
CA ARG A 33 8.23 -12.88 14.51
C ARG A 33 6.71 -13.02 14.24
N PHE A 34 5.85 -12.76 15.23
CA PHE A 34 4.39 -12.79 15.04
C PHE A 34 3.87 -11.65 14.16
N ILE A 35 4.43 -10.44 14.28
CA ILE A 35 4.13 -9.30 13.39
C ILE A 35 4.51 -9.65 11.95
N TRP A 36 5.71 -10.19 11.72
CA TRP A 36 6.17 -10.62 10.40
C TRP A 36 5.27 -11.71 9.80
N PHE A 37 4.94 -12.75 10.58
CA PHE A 37 4.03 -13.82 10.15
C PHE A 37 2.63 -13.28 9.79
N SER A 38 2.10 -12.38 10.61
CA SER A 38 0.78 -11.76 10.37
C SER A 38 0.77 -10.86 9.13
N ARG A 39 1.90 -10.20 8.82
CA ARG A 39 2.12 -9.47 7.55
C ARG A 39 2.15 -10.41 6.36
N ALA A 40 2.87 -11.53 6.44
CA ALA A 40 2.94 -12.55 5.39
C ALA A 40 1.55 -13.16 5.07
N LEU A 41 0.69 -13.34 6.08
CA LEU A 41 -0.70 -13.77 5.91
C LEU A 41 -1.67 -12.65 5.44
N GLY A 42 -1.21 -11.43 5.21
CA GLY A 42 -2.05 -10.29 4.81
C GLY A 42 -3.02 -9.78 5.90
N ARG A 43 -2.87 -10.23 7.15
CA ARG A 43 -3.77 -9.94 8.28
C ARG A 43 -3.48 -8.57 8.90
N HIS A 44 -3.57 -7.50 8.10
CA HIS A 44 -3.20 -6.13 8.50
C HIS A 44 -3.87 -5.65 9.79
N MET A 45 -5.16 -5.94 10.02
CA MET A 45 -5.85 -5.58 11.28
C MET A 45 -5.34 -6.34 12.50
N SER A 46 -4.75 -7.52 12.33
CA SER A 46 -4.03 -8.22 13.41
C SER A 46 -2.67 -7.59 13.68
N VAL A 47 -1.97 -7.17 12.62
CA VAL A 47 -0.66 -6.50 12.74
C VAL A 47 -0.78 -5.17 13.49
N VAL A 48 -1.80 -4.34 13.21
CA VAL A 48 -2.05 -3.09 13.95
C VAL A 48 -2.21 -3.37 15.45
N ARG A 49 -3.09 -4.31 15.83
CA ARG A 49 -3.31 -4.67 17.25
C ARG A 49 -2.07 -5.27 17.93
N LEU A 50 -1.19 -5.94 17.16
CA LEU A 50 0.07 -6.46 17.67
C LEU A 50 1.07 -5.31 17.92
N TRP A 51 1.13 -4.30 17.05
CA TRP A 51 1.90 -3.09 17.30
C TRP A 51 1.40 -2.33 18.53
N ASP A 52 0.09 -2.07 18.63
CA ASP A 52 -0.49 -1.35 19.78
C ASP A 52 -0.10 -2.03 21.11
N ARG A 53 -0.22 -3.37 21.18
CA ARG A 53 0.17 -4.15 22.37
C ARG A 53 1.68 -4.17 22.60
N LEU A 54 2.49 -4.33 21.56
CA LEU A 54 3.95 -4.31 21.67
C LEU A 54 4.44 -2.97 22.22
N LEU A 55 3.89 -1.85 21.74
CA LEU A 55 4.25 -0.50 22.19
C LEU A 55 3.76 -0.21 23.62
N GLN A 56 2.61 -0.75 24.04
CA GLN A 56 2.17 -0.66 25.44
C GLN A 56 3.16 -1.32 26.43
N VAL A 57 3.84 -2.39 26.00
CA VAL A 57 4.78 -3.14 26.86
C VAL A 57 6.22 -2.63 26.75
N HIS A 58 6.70 -2.37 25.53
CA HIS A 58 8.12 -2.08 25.24
C HIS A 58 8.37 -0.68 24.66
N GLY A 59 7.34 0.14 24.46
CA GLY A 59 7.49 1.48 23.88
C GLY A 59 8.27 2.48 24.76
N ARG A 60 8.42 2.20 26.06
CA ARG A 60 9.27 3.02 26.95
C ARG A 60 10.75 2.61 26.95
N THR A 61 11.09 1.46 26.37
CA THR A 61 12.44 0.87 26.46
C THR A 61 13.16 0.83 25.11
N ASP A 62 12.42 0.63 24.00
CA ASP A 62 13.01 0.66 22.66
C ASP A 62 12.29 1.67 21.74
N PRO A 63 12.89 2.85 21.50
CA PRO A 63 12.41 3.84 20.53
C PRO A 63 12.22 3.27 19.12
N ARG A 64 13.00 2.25 18.72
CA ARG A 64 12.96 1.68 17.36
C ARG A 64 11.62 1.01 17.05
N LEU A 65 10.91 0.54 18.08
CA LEU A 65 9.58 -0.05 17.92
C LEU A 65 8.54 0.97 17.45
N TRP A 66 8.60 2.22 17.92
CA TRP A 66 7.71 3.29 17.46
C TRP A 66 7.95 3.64 15.99
N ALA A 67 9.22 3.75 15.59
CA ALA A 67 9.59 3.96 14.20
C ALA A 67 9.13 2.81 13.29
N ALA A 68 9.35 1.56 13.71
CA ALA A 68 8.93 0.38 12.95
C ALA A 68 7.39 0.28 12.82
N ALA A 69 6.64 0.65 13.86
CA ALA A 69 5.18 0.76 13.80
C ALA A 69 4.72 1.89 12.86
N ALA A 70 5.33 3.08 12.96
CA ALA A 70 5.03 4.22 12.10
C ALA A 70 5.29 3.89 10.61
N ALA A 71 6.44 3.30 10.30
CA ALA A 71 6.80 2.83 8.97
C ALA A 71 5.82 1.76 8.45
N PHE A 72 5.37 0.83 9.30
CA PHE A 72 4.33 -0.13 8.92
C PHE A 72 3.01 0.57 8.54
N HIS A 73 2.56 1.56 9.33
CA HIS A 73 1.31 2.28 9.05
C HIS A 73 1.38 3.09 7.75
N LEU A 74 2.51 3.75 7.49
CA LEU A 74 2.73 4.56 6.30
C LEU A 74 2.83 3.72 5.01
N ASP A 75 3.53 2.58 5.06
CA ASP A 75 3.78 1.76 3.86
C ASP A 75 2.76 0.62 3.66
N GLN A 76 2.68 -0.33 4.60
CA GLN A 76 1.93 -1.57 4.42
C GLN A 76 0.49 -1.44 4.92
N GLY A 77 0.27 -0.71 6.02
CA GLY A 77 -1.04 -0.37 6.56
C GLY A 77 -1.86 0.45 5.57
N ALA A 78 -1.31 1.55 5.07
CA ALA A 78 -1.95 2.38 4.04
C ALA A 78 -2.30 1.57 2.78
N ARG A 79 -1.37 0.77 2.23
CA ARG A 79 -1.67 -0.09 1.06
C ARG A 79 -2.73 -1.15 1.34
N ALA A 80 -2.77 -1.75 2.54
CA ALA A 80 -3.78 -2.75 2.88
C ALA A 80 -5.17 -2.12 2.99
N GLN A 81 -5.27 -0.94 3.63
CA GLN A 81 -6.51 -0.16 3.69
C GLN A 81 -6.97 0.28 2.29
N ALA A 82 -6.05 0.74 1.44
CA ALA A 82 -6.34 1.12 0.07
C ALA A 82 -6.90 -0.05 -0.74
N ARG A 83 -6.26 -1.22 -0.71
CA ARG A 83 -6.73 -2.43 -1.38
C ARG A 83 -8.12 -2.86 -0.92
N SER A 84 -8.41 -2.74 0.38
CA SER A 84 -9.74 -3.02 0.95
C SER A 84 -10.80 -2.07 0.36
N ALA A 85 -10.57 -0.74 0.44
CA ALA A 85 -11.49 0.26 -0.09
C ALA A 85 -11.68 0.18 -1.62
N LEU A 86 -10.60 -0.04 -2.37
CA LEU A 86 -10.62 -0.23 -3.82
C LEU A 86 -11.30 -1.54 -4.26
N GLY A 87 -11.51 -2.49 -3.35
CA GLY A 87 -12.27 -3.71 -3.60
C GLY A 87 -13.69 -3.41 -4.12
N GLN A 88 -14.32 -2.35 -3.61
CA GLN A 88 -15.65 -1.88 -4.05
C GLN A 88 -15.59 -1.39 -5.52
N LEU A 89 -14.67 -0.47 -5.82
CA LEU A 89 -14.46 0.04 -7.19
C LEU A 89 -14.03 -1.05 -8.20
N SER A 90 -13.53 -2.19 -7.73
CA SER A 90 -13.16 -3.32 -8.61
C SER A 90 -14.36 -3.95 -9.32
N VAL A 91 -15.56 -3.86 -8.74
CA VAL A 91 -16.81 -4.37 -9.34
C VAL A 91 -17.26 -3.43 -10.43
N GLU A 92 -17.30 -2.12 -10.15
CA GLU A 92 -17.65 -1.06 -11.09
C GLU A 92 -16.72 -1.04 -12.31
N ARG A 93 -15.41 -1.19 -12.10
CA ARG A 93 -14.41 -1.32 -13.18
C ARG A 93 -14.69 -2.54 -14.07
N ARG A 94 -15.08 -3.68 -13.48
CA ARG A 94 -15.43 -4.90 -14.23
C ARG A 94 -16.74 -4.74 -15.00
N ALA A 95 -17.74 -4.07 -14.43
CA ALA A 95 -18.99 -3.72 -15.11
C ALA A 95 -18.73 -2.78 -16.29
N LEU A 96 -17.96 -1.70 -16.09
CA LEU A 96 -17.57 -0.74 -17.13
C LEU A 96 -16.80 -1.44 -18.27
N ALA A 97 -15.87 -2.34 -17.96
CA ALA A 97 -15.15 -3.11 -18.97
C ALA A 97 -16.08 -4.02 -19.81
N ARG A 98 -17.08 -4.65 -19.20
CA ARG A 98 -18.12 -5.43 -19.90
C ARG A 98 -18.99 -4.53 -20.78
N ALA A 99 -19.46 -3.40 -20.25
CA ALA A 99 -20.27 -2.42 -21.00
C ALA A 99 -19.51 -1.88 -22.23
N LYS A 100 -18.24 -1.47 -22.07
CA LYS A 100 -17.40 -1.03 -23.20
C LYS A 100 -17.23 -2.12 -24.26
N ARG A 101 -17.00 -3.38 -23.88
CA ARG A 101 -16.96 -4.51 -24.83
C ARG A 101 -18.28 -4.71 -25.57
N LYS A 102 -19.43 -4.55 -24.90
CA LYS A 102 -20.77 -4.63 -25.53
C LYS A 102 -20.97 -3.52 -26.57
N VAL A 103 -20.72 -2.27 -26.21
CA VAL A 103 -20.85 -1.12 -27.13
C VAL A 103 -19.89 -1.22 -28.32
N VAL A 104 -18.65 -1.70 -28.12
CA VAL A 104 -17.70 -1.94 -29.22
C VAL A 104 -18.17 -3.05 -30.17
N ARG A 105 -18.87 -4.09 -29.68
CA ARG A 105 -19.46 -5.12 -30.56
C ARG A 105 -20.64 -4.57 -31.38
N LEU A 106 -21.58 -3.90 -30.72
CA LEU A 106 -22.77 -3.32 -31.38
C LEU A 106 -22.38 -2.29 -32.45
N ARG A 107 -21.35 -1.48 -32.19
CA ARG A 107 -20.83 -0.51 -33.17
C ARG A 107 -20.28 -1.13 -34.47
N LYS A 108 -19.99 -2.43 -34.52
CA LYS A 108 -19.53 -3.08 -35.77
C LYS A 108 -20.67 -3.38 -36.73
N VAL A 109 -21.91 -3.52 -36.22
CA VAL A 109 -23.10 -3.82 -37.02
C VAL A 109 -24.26 -2.97 -36.48
N PRO A 110 -24.29 -1.66 -36.76
CA PRO A 110 -25.41 -0.81 -36.37
C PRO A 110 -26.63 -1.11 -37.24
N SER A 111 -27.79 -1.33 -36.61
CA SER A 111 -29.04 -1.67 -37.30
C SER A 111 -29.67 -0.46 -38.00
N CYS A 112 -29.46 0.75 -37.46
CA CYS A 112 -29.95 2.00 -38.05
C CYS A 112 -29.12 3.23 -37.64
N SER A 113 -29.40 4.37 -38.27
CA SER A 113 -28.74 5.66 -37.98
C SER A 113 -28.99 6.14 -36.54
N ALA A 114 -30.21 5.96 -36.02
CA ALA A 114 -30.57 6.29 -34.65
C ALA A 114 -29.80 5.45 -33.62
N GLU A 115 -29.63 4.14 -33.86
CA GLU A 115 -28.79 3.28 -33.01
C GLU A 115 -27.32 3.71 -33.05
N SER A 116 -26.79 4.06 -34.24
CA SER A 116 -25.42 4.59 -34.38
C SER A 116 -25.23 5.89 -33.57
N ALA A 117 -26.23 6.77 -33.53
CA ALA A 117 -26.23 7.96 -32.69
C ALA A 117 -26.28 7.61 -31.18
N ALA A 118 -27.15 6.70 -30.76
CA ALA A 118 -27.23 6.22 -29.38
C ALA A 118 -25.90 5.59 -28.90
N LEU A 119 -25.30 4.72 -29.72
CA LEU A 119 -24.00 4.10 -29.44
C LEU A 119 -22.85 5.12 -29.38
N ARG A 120 -22.95 6.27 -30.07
CA ARG A 120 -22.01 7.40 -29.94
C ARG A 120 -22.18 8.11 -28.59
N LEU A 121 -23.41 8.33 -28.12
CA LEU A 121 -23.69 8.91 -26.80
C LEU A 121 -23.22 7.96 -25.67
N GLU A 122 -23.56 6.68 -25.75
CA GLU A 122 -23.08 5.64 -24.83
C GLU A 122 -21.55 5.58 -24.76
N THR A 123 -20.85 5.67 -25.89
CA THR A 123 -19.39 5.70 -25.89
C THR A 123 -18.84 6.91 -25.12
N LYS A 124 -19.46 8.09 -25.23
CA LYS A 124 -19.09 9.28 -24.44
C LYS A 124 -19.42 9.10 -22.96
N HIS A 125 -20.58 8.53 -22.63
CA HIS A 125 -21.00 8.25 -21.26
C HIS A 125 -20.05 7.27 -20.56
N LEU A 126 -19.74 6.13 -21.19
CA LEU A 126 -18.77 5.16 -20.69
C LEU A 126 -17.33 5.72 -20.62
N GLN A 127 -17.01 6.79 -21.36
CA GLN A 127 -15.74 7.50 -21.21
C GLN A 127 -15.75 8.41 -19.97
N SER A 128 -16.81 9.19 -19.77
CA SER A 128 -17.01 9.97 -18.54
C SER A 128 -16.99 9.09 -17.28
N LEU A 129 -17.62 7.91 -17.32
CA LEU A 129 -17.56 6.92 -16.24
C LEU A 129 -16.15 6.33 -16.01
N ARG A 130 -15.32 6.19 -17.06
CA ARG A 130 -13.91 5.80 -16.87
C ARG A 130 -13.15 6.87 -16.08
N GLU A 131 -13.38 8.13 -16.42
CA GLU A 131 -12.72 9.27 -15.79
C GLU A 131 -13.20 9.47 -14.34
N SER A 132 -14.49 9.29 -14.05
CA SER A 132 -15.01 9.34 -12.68
C SER A 132 -14.46 8.21 -11.81
N LEU A 133 -14.42 6.97 -12.30
CA LEU A 133 -13.79 5.86 -11.58
C LEU A 133 -12.28 6.06 -11.38
N GLY A 134 -11.59 6.66 -12.36
CA GLY A 134 -10.19 7.09 -12.23
C GLY A 134 -9.99 8.11 -11.12
N ARG A 135 -10.81 9.17 -11.08
CA ARG A 135 -10.83 10.16 -10.00
C ARG A 135 -11.11 9.52 -8.63
N ALA A 136 -12.14 8.68 -8.53
CA ALA A 136 -12.51 7.98 -7.30
C ALA A 136 -11.37 7.08 -6.79
N THR A 137 -10.69 6.35 -7.68
CA THR A 137 -9.53 5.53 -7.34
C THR A 137 -8.41 6.36 -6.72
N ARG A 138 -8.02 7.47 -7.37
CA ARG A 138 -6.95 8.35 -6.88
C ARG A 138 -7.28 8.97 -5.53
N ILE A 139 -8.51 9.47 -5.37
CA ILE A 139 -9.00 10.01 -4.09
C ILE A 139 -8.96 8.96 -2.98
N THR A 140 -9.31 7.71 -3.26
CA THR A 140 -9.23 6.61 -2.27
C THR A 140 -7.78 6.33 -1.86
N TRP A 141 -6.85 6.24 -2.80
CA TRP A 141 -5.41 6.12 -2.50
C TRP A 141 -4.91 7.26 -1.61
N ASP A 142 -5.17 8.50 -2.01
CA ASP A 142 -4.73 9.70 -1.30
C ASP A 142 -5.28 9.77 0.13
N ARG A 143 -6.56 9.41 0.32
CA ARG A 143 -7.18 9.33 1.66
C ARG A 143 -6.47 8.31 2.55
N THR A 144 -6.12 7.14 2.01
CA THR A 144 -5.41 6.11 2.78
C THR A 144 -3.96 6.46 3.07
N LEU A 145 -3.27 7.14 2.16
CA LEU A 145 -1.90 7.63 2.39
C LEU A 145 -1.88 8.77 3.41
N LEU A 146 -2.82 9.72 3.34
CA LEU A 146 -3.02 10.75 4.37
C LEU A 146 -3.33 10.16 5.75
N ARG A 147 -4.10 9.07 5.81
CA ARG A 147 -4.33 8.34 7.06
C ARG A 147 -3.05 7.68 7.56
N GLY A 148 -2.27 7.04 6.68
CA GLY A 148 -0.96 6.47 6.99
C GLY A 148 0.01 7.52 7.58
N LEU A 149 0.13 8.68 6.94
CA LEU A 149 0.94 9.82 7.41
C LEU A 149 0.49 10.33 8.79
N ARG A 150 -0.83 10.48 9.01
CA ARG A 150 -1.37 10.91 10.31
C ARG A 150 -1.08 9.92 11.43
N GLU A 151 -1.26 8.62 11.19
CA GLU A 151 -0.95 7.58 12.18
C GLU A 151 0.57 7.48 12.44
N ALA A 152 1.40 7.56 11.39
CA ALA A 152 2.85 7.55 11.53
C ALA A 152 3.35 8.74 12.36
N ARG A 153 2.90 9.96 12.05
CA ARG A 153 3.16 11.17 12.86
C ARG A 153 2.72 10.96 14.31
N ARG A 154 1.48 10.51 14.55
CA ARG A 154 0.95 10.25 15.90
C ARG A 154 1.83 9.29 16.69
N LEU A 155 2.23 8.17 16.07
CA LEU A 155 3.09 7.16 16.71
C LEU A 155 4.48 7.72 17.01
N LEU A 156 5.08 8.50 16.12
CA LEU A 156 6.39 9.11 16.34
C LEU A 156 6.35 10.18 17.45
N THR A 157 5.33 11.04 17.46
CA THR A 157 5.13 12.02 18.55
C THR A 157 4.86 11.34 19.89
N GLN A 158 4.06 10.26 19.93
CA GLN A 158 3.86 9.47 21.15
C GLN A 158 5.14 8.77 21.60
N GLY A 159 5.93 8.23 20.66
CA GLY A 159 7.22 7.64 20.96
C GLY A 159 8.20 8.63 21.57
N LEU A 160 8.25 9.87 21.05
CA LEU A 160 9.04 10.96 21.61
C LEU A 160 8.59 11.34 23.02
N ALA A 161 7.27 11.41 23.29
CA ALA A 161 6.76 11.67 24.64
C ALA A 161 7.12 10.59 25.68
N PHE A 162 7.54 9.40 25.26
CA PHE A 162 8.11 8.37 26.14
C PHE A 162 9.64 8.28 26.09
N ASN A 163 10.29 8.92 25.11
CA ASN A 163 11.71 8.79 24.80
C ASN A 163 12.27 10.15 24.32
N GLU A 164 12.13 11.18 25.16
CA GLU A 164 12.26 12.60 24.77
C GLU A 164 13.60 12.93 24.09
N ASN A 165 14.69 12.31 24.56
CA ASN A 165 16.05 12.52 24.05
C ASN A 165 16.40 11.63 22.84
N SER A 166 15.42 10.95 22.22
CA SER A 166 15.67 10.06 21.08
C SER A 166 15.86 10.84 19.77
N ALA A 167 17.10 11.24 19.50
CA ALA A 167 17.51 11.82 18.21
C ALA A 167 17.12 10.94 17.01
N PHE A 168 17.07 9.62 17.19
CA PHE A 168 16.58 8.67 16.20
C PHE A 168 15.09 8.88 15.86
N LEU A 169 14.21 9.05 16.87
CA LEU A 169 12.80 9.31 16.62
C LEU A 169 12.55 10.71 16.05
N LEU A 170 13.35 11.71 16.42
CA LEU A 170 13.31 13.04 15.78
C LEU A 170 13.64 12.94 14.28
N LEU A 171 14.65 12.16 13.90
CA LEU A 171 15.01 11.93 12.51
C LEU A 171 13.88 11.21 11.74
N GLU A 172 13.26 10.19 12.31
CA GLU A 172 12.13 9.50 11.68
C GLU A 172 10.88 10.40 11.56
N LEU A 173 10.64 11.28 12.53
CA LEU A 173 9.60 12.31 12.42
C LEU A 173 9.89 13.29 11.29
N LEU A 174 11.13 13.79 11.16
CA LEU A 174 11.53 14.67 10.05
C LEU A 174 11.35 13.99 8.68
N LYS A 175 11.68 12.70 8.55
CA LYS A 175 11.41 11.92 7.32
C LYS A 175 9.91 11.79 7.03
N CYS A 176 9.09 11.60 8.06
CA CYS A 176 7.64 11.57 7.94
C CYS A 176 7.07 12.93 7.50
N GLU A 177 7.59 14.04 8.01
CA GLU A 177 7.20 15.40 7.61
C GLU A 177 7.62 15.73 6.18
N ALA A 178 8.85 15.37 5.77
CA ALA A 178 9.28 15.50 4.38
C ALA A 178 8.36 14.71 3.44
N SER A 179 8.05 13.46 3.77
CA SER A 179 7.11 12.62 3.02
C SER A 179 5.70 13.22 2.93
N ALA A 180 5.25 13.91 3.99
CA ALA A 180 3.99 14.65 3.98
C ALA A 180 4.06 15.89 3.07
N ALA A 181 5.15 16.66 3.14
CA ALA A 181 5.36 17.84 2.31
C ALA A 181 5.38 17.50 0.81
N ASP A 182 6.09 16.43 0.43
CA ASP A 182 6.10 15.92 -0.95
C ASP A 182 4.70 15.49 -1.39
N PHE A 183 3.96 14.75 -0.56
CA PHE A 183 2.57 14.40 -0.85
C PHE A 183 1.69 15.64 -1.10
N PHE A 184 1.78 16.68 -0.27
CA PHE A 184 1.01 17.91 -0.47
C PHE A 184 1.45 18.66 -1.73
N ARG A 185 2.75 18.75 -2.00
CA ARG A 185 3.33 19.41 -3.17
C ARG A 185 2.90 18.74 -4.48
N GLU A 186 3.15 17.44 -4.61
CA GLU A 186 2.84 16.68 -5.82
C GLU A 186 1.33 16.48 -6.01
N ARG A 187 0.63 16.06 -4.95
CA ARG A 187 -0.75 15.55 -5.10
C ARG A 187 -1.81 16.58 -4.74
N VAL A 188 -1.58 17.54 -3.85
CA VAL A 188 -2.63 18.48 -3.41
C VAL A 188 -2.52 19.82 -4.13
N LEU A 189 -1.34 20.43 -4.20
CA LEU A 189 -1.15 21.73 -4.86
C LEU A 189 -1.46 21.67 -6.36
N LEU A 190 -0.98 20.66 -7.10
CA LEU A 190 -1.28 20.50 -8.52
C LEU A 190 -2.79 20.38 -8.79
N ARG A 191 -3.54 19.68 -7.94
CA ARG A 191 -5.00 19.58 -8.06
C ARG A 191 -5.71 20.89 -7.71
N ARG A 192 -5.24 21.63 -6.70
CA ARG A 192 -5.78 22.94 -6.36
C ARG A 192 -5.61 23.92 -7.54
N GLN A 193 -4.41 23.95 -8.14
CA GLN A 193 -4.11 24.75 -9.33
C GLN A 193 -4.98 24.34 -10.54
N GLN A 194 -5.20 23.04 -10.76
CA GLN A 194 -6.08 22.56 -11.82
C GLN A 194 -7.55 22.95 -11.58
N ALA A 195 -8.04 22.86 -10.34
CA ALA A 195 -9.40 23.27 -9.99
C ALA A 195 -9.62 24.79 -10.15
N THR A 196 -8.62 25.61 -9.79
CA THR A 196 -8.68 27.06 -10.04
C THR A 196 -8.60 27.39 -11.53
N ALA A 197 -7.77 26.67 -12.31
CA ALA A 197 -7.68 26.87 -13.75
C ALA A 197 -8.95 26.44 -14.51
N GLU A 198 -9.61 25.36 -14.07
CA GLU A 198 -10.89 24.90 -14.61
C GLU A 198 -12.04 25.90 -14.33
N HIS A 199 -11.91 26.73 -13.28
CA HIS A 199 -12.82 27.84 -12.98
C HIS A 199 -12.58 29.12 -13.82
N VAL A 200 -11.48 29.20 -14.58
CA VAL A 200 -11.03 30.40 -15.33
C VAL A 200 -11.07 30.18 -16.85
N VAL A 201 -11.78 29.16 -17.33
CA VAL A 201 -11.77 28.78 -18.76
C VAL A 201 -12.58 29.73 -19.65
N VAL A 202 -11.90 30.80 -20.09
CA VAL A 202 -12.08 31.41 -21.41
C VAL A 202 -11.89 30.32 -22.48
N PRO A 203 -12.71 30.25 -23.55
CA PRO A 203 -12.74 29.08 -24.43
C PRO A 203 -11.59 29.04 -25.45
N SER A 204 -10.64 28.10 -25.29
CA SER A 204 -9.77 27.68 -26.40
C SER A 204 -9.48 26.17 -26.39
N SER A 205 -9.23 25.64 -27.61
CA SER A 205 -8.97 24.25 -28.03
C SER A 205 -8.90 23.13 -26.95
N LYS A 206 -9.95 22.29 -26.89
CA LYS A 206 -10.10 21.20 -25.89
C LYS A 206 -9.58 19.81 -26.31
N ARG A 207 -9.01 19.60 -27.51
CA ARG A 207 -8.75 18.24 -28.03
C ARG A 207 -7.42 17.61 -27.57
N ASP A 208 -6.29 18.30 -27.65
CA ASP A 208 -4.99 17.63 -27.49
C ASP A 208 -4.52 17.51 -26.03
N ARG A 209 -4.97 18.40 -25.14
CA ARG A 209 -4.61 18.39 -23.70
C ARG A 209 -5.19 17.21 -22.91
N SER A 210 -6.22 16.52 -23.40
CA SER A 210 -6.90 15.46 -22.62
C SER A 210 -6.22 14.10 -22.72
N VAL A 211 -5.62 13.78 -23.88
CA VAL A 211 -4.96 12.49 -24.14
C VAL A 211 -3.66 12.37 -23.35
N ILE A 212 -2.80 13.39 -23.45
CA ILE A 212 -1.52 13.47 -22.70
C ILE A 212 -1.76 13.40 -21.18
N ARG A 213 -2.82 14.06 -20.69
CA ARG A 213 -3.19 14.12 -19.26
C ARG A 213 -3.72 12.79 -18.71
N SER A 214 -4.12 11.84 -19.55
CA SER A 214 -4.49 10.47 -19.12
C SER A 214 -3.25 9.61 -18.88
N GLU A 215 -2.36 9.56 -19.88
CA GLU A 215 -1.22 8.62 -19.88
C GLU A 215 -0.13 9.01 -18.88
N GLN A 216 0.06 10.32 -18.63
CA GLN A 216 0.94 10.80 -17.56
C GLN A 216 0.48 10.24 -16.19
N THR A 217 -0.82 10.35 -15.86
CA THR A 217 -1.32 9.94 -14.54
C THR A 217 -1.27 8.44 -14.26
N ASP A 218 -1.47 7.60 -15.29
CA ASP A 218 -1.35 6.14 -15.15
C ASP A 218 0.14 5.71 -14.98
N ARG A 219 1.09 6.53 -15.44
CA ARG A 219 2.55 6.32 -15.28
C ARG A 219 3.05 6.82 -13.93
N ASP A 220 2.55 7.97 -13.48
CA ASP A 220 2.87 8.57 -12.19
C ASP A 220 2.38 7.72 -11.00
N ASP A 221 1.23 7.03 -11.14
CA ASP A 221 0.75 6.07 -10.12
C ASP A 221 1.66 4.82 -9.98
N ALA A 222 2.54 4.54 -10.96
CA ALA A 222 3.56 3.49 -10.88
C ALA A 222 4.90 4.00 -10.33
N THR A 223 5.32 5.22 -10.68
CA THR A 223 6.58 5.83 -10.21
C THR A 223 6.49 6.45 -8.81
N ALA A 224 5.32 6.91 -8.36
CA ALA A 224 5.13 7.47 -7.01
C ALA A 224 5.49 6.48 -5.88
N PHE A 225 5.48 5.15 -6.16
CA PHE A 225 5.95 4.14 -5.20
C PHE A 225 7.45 3.79 -5.30
N ALA A 226 8.21 4.39 -6.22
CA ALA A 226 9.66 4.32 -6.20
C ALA A 226 10.24 5.29 -5.16
N GLY A 227 9.73 6.53 -5.07
CA GLY A 227 10.21 7.56 -4.14
C GLY A 227 9.99 7.21 -2.67
N CYS A 228 8.82 6.66 -2.31
CA CYS A 228 8.50 6.25 -0.94
C CYS A 228 9.36 5.09 -0.39
N LYS A 229 10.26 4.49 -1.19
CA LYS A 229 11.21 3.47 -0.71
C LYS A 229 12.31 4.02 0.20
N SER A 230 12.54 5.33 0.22
CA SER A 230 13.63 5.95 0.99
C SER A 230 13.59 5.61 2.48
N MET A 231 12.40 5.59 3.12
CA MET A 231 12.26 5.15 4.52
C MET A 231 12.34 3.63 4.72
N ALA A 232 12.16 2.82 3.67
CA ALA A 232 12.23 1.36 3.77
C ALA A 232 13.66 0.80 3.62
N LEU A 233 14.59 1.58 3.04
CA LEU A 233 15.95 1.14 2.72
C LEU A 233 16.90 1.02 3.92
N PHE A 234 16.53 1.55 5.09
CA PHE A 234 17.26 1.40 6.35
C PHE A 234 16.43 0.74 7.46
N SER A 235 15.57 -0.21 7.11
CA SER A 235 15.19 -1.27 8.06
C SER A 235 16.39 -2.16 8.34
N VAL A 236 17.28 -1.69 9.22
CA VAL A 236 18.49 -2.40 9.67
C VAL A 236 18.13 -3.82 10.09
N PRO A 237 18.84 -4.86 9.59
CA PRO A 237 18.65 -6.21 10.12
C PRO A 237 19.07 -6.20 11.60
N VAL A 238 18.19 -6.68 12.47
CA VAL A 238 18.50 -6.86 13.91
C VAL A 238 19.36 -8.11 14.06
N GLU A 239 20.60 -8.04 13.57
CA GLU A 239 21.57 -9.15 13.57
C GLU A 239 22.81 -8.85 14.44
N ASP A 240 23.20 -7.59 14.63
CA ASP A 240 24.48 -7.21 15.29
C ASP A 240 24.53 -7.27 16.84
N GLN A 241 23.62 -8.00 17.50
CA GLN A 241 23.75 -8.30 18.95
C GLN A 241 23.37 -9.74 19.35
N LEU A 242 23.49 -10.71 18.45
CA LEU A 242 23.39 -12.11 18.82
C LEU A 242 24.77 -12.72 19.09
N SER A 243 25.03 -12.92 20.39
CA SER A 243 26.18 -13.65 20.97
C SER A 243 26.62 -14.86 20.13
N SER A 244 27.95 -15.08 20.12
CA SER A 244 28.70 -16.08 19.33
C SER A 244 28.13 -17.51 19.34
N SER A 245 27.32 -17.86 20.35
CA SER A 245 26.59 -19.13 20.43
C SER A 245 25.41 -19.29 19.46
N SER A 246 25.00 -18.24 18.72
CA SER A 246 23.91 -18.31 17.72
C SER A 246 24.38 -18.59 16.28
N LEU A 247 25.68 -18.45 15.98
CA LEU A 247 26.23 -18.57 14.63
C LEU A 247 26.19 -20.01 14.05
N ALA A 248 26.06 -21.02 14.90
CA ALA A 248 26.01 -22.43 14.50
C ALA A 248 24.72 -22.84 13.75
N ILE A 249 23.68 -22.00 13.68
CA ILE A 249 22.36 -22.35 13.11
C ILE A 249 22.16 -21.76 11.69
N LEU A 250 23.05 -20.87 11.22
CA LEU A 250 22.90 -20.19 9.92
C LEU A 250 23.79 -20.71 8.78
N SER A 251 24.67 -21.70 9.00
CA SER A 251 25.52 -22.27 7.93
C SER A 251 24.80 -23.25 6.99
N LEU A 252 23.52 -23.55 7.23
CA LEU A 252 22.74 -24.56 6.51
C LEU A 252 21.50 -24.00 5.77
N ALA A 253 21.59 -22.82 5.14
CA ALA A 253 20.67 -22.40 4.06
C ALA A 253 21.09 -21.15 3.27
N ARG A 254 22.05 -21.28 2.33
CA ARG A 254 22.21 -20.47 1.09
C ARG A 254 23.36 -21.06 0.25
N PRO A 255 23.43 -20.84 -1.09
CA PRO A 255 22.71 -19.82 -1.86
C PRO A 255 21.85 -20.35 -3.03
N ILE A 256 20.72 -19.69 -3.28
CA ILE A 256 20.22 -19.48 -4.64
C ILE A 256 19.85 -18.01 -4.77
N THR A 257 20.75 -17.25 -5.40
CA THR A 257 20.51 -15.89 -5.89
C THR A 257 20.97 -15.85 -7.34
N LEU A 258 20.04 -15.81 -8.29
CA LEU A 258 20.26 -15.30 -9.64
C LEU A 258 18.93 -15.15 -10.39
N ALA A 259 18.92 -14.23 -11.36
CA ALA A 259 17.90 -14.00 -12.39
C ALA A 259 16.46 -13.70 -11.95
N PHE A 260 16.10 -12.41 -11.94
CA PHE A 260 14.87 -11.94 -12.58
C PHE A 260 15.09 -10.57 -13.22
N SER A 261 15.54 -10.58 -14.48
CA SER A 261 15.70 -9.39 -15.32
C SER A 261 15.16 -9.69 -16.73
N LYS A 262 14.11 -8.95 -17.11
CA LYS A 262 13.55 -8.75 -18.47
C LYS A 262 12.88 -9.95 -19.19
N ALA A 263 11.94 -9.56 -20.08
CA ALA A 263 11.13 -10.33 -21.05
C ALA A 263 10.14 -11.37 -20.48
N LYS A 264 8.83 -11.44 -20.82
CA LYS A 264 8.04 -11.51 -22.10
C LYS A 264 8.01 -12.91 -22.73
N LEU A 265 6.82 -13.26 -23.26
CA LEU A 265 6.36 -14.54 -23.86
C LEU A 265 5.98 -15.62 -22.80
N TRP A 266 4.70 -16.04 -22.70
CA TRP A 266 3.95 -17.04 -23.52
C TRP A 266 4.36 -18.49 -23.17
N PHE A 267 3.52 -19.54 -23.10
CA PHE A 267 2.04 -19.74 -23.07
C PHE A 267 1.80 -21.25 -22.69
N PHE A 268 0.60 -21.65 -22.22
CA PHE A 268 0.21 -23.04 -21.86
C PHE A 268 1.04 -23.69 -20.71
N CYS A 269 0.60 -24.70 -19.94
CA CYS A 269 -0.67 -25.45 -19.78
C CYS A 269 -0.82 -25.79 -18.27
N CYS A 270 -1.88 -26.36 -17.68
CA CYS A 270 -3.23 -26.79 -18.10
C CYS A 270 -4.29 -25.90 -17.36
N VAL A 271 -5.62 -26.07 -17.33
CA VAL A 271 -6.60 -27.15 -17.63
C VAL A 271 -6.64 -28.31 -16.62
N TRP A 272 -7.85 -28.74 -16.29
CA TRP A 272 -8.21 -29.88 -15.42
C TRP A 272 -8.73 -30.98 -16.37
N PRO A 273 -8.45 -32.29 -16.18
CA PRO A 273 -7.61 -32.92 -15.15
C PRO A 273 -6.15 -33.14 -15.57
#